data_AF-A0A6N4W7X0-F1
#
_entry.id   AF-A0A6N4W7X0-F1
#
_cell.length_a   1.000
_cell.length_b   1.000
_cell.length_c   1.000
_cell.angle_alpha   90.00
_cell.angle_beta   90.00
_cell.angle_gamma   90.00
#
_symmetry.space_group_name_H-M   'P 1'
#
loop_
_entity.id
_entity.type
_entity.pdbx_description
1 polymer ?
#
loop_
_entity_poly.entity_id
_entity_poly.type
_entity_poly.pdbx_seq_one_letter_code
_entity_poly.pdbx_strand_id
1 'polypeptide(L)'
;MPLTPADVHNVAFSKPPIGKRGYNEDEVDAFLDLVENELTRLIEENSDLRQRVSELDQELASARAGGGVPQPTQAIPLYQPEPEPEPAPAPAPQPAPAPSPSVSEEQAIKAARVLSLAQDTADRLTGTAKAEADKLLADARANADQILSEARHTAETTVADAKQRSEAMLADAQTRSETQLRQAQEKADALQADAERKHSEIMGTINQQRTVLEGRLEQLRTFEREYRTRLKTYLESQLEELGQRGSAAPVDSGAATDGGAFNQFNRGNN
;
A
#
# COMPACT_ATOMS: atom_id res chain seq x y z
N MET A 1 16.56 19.25 -6.15
CA MET A 1 15.13 19.44 -6.47
C MET A 1 14.80 20.92 -6.26
N PRO A 2 13.97 21.54 -7.12
CA PRO A 2 13.75 22.99 -7.07
C PRO A 2 12.65 23.45 -6.07
N LEU A 3 11.91 22.54 -5.42
CA LEU A 3 10.95 22.88 -4.36
C LEU A 3 10.96 21.81 -3.25
N THR A 4 10.98 22.25 -2.00
CA THR A 4 10.83 21.45 -0.78
C THR A 4 9.52 21.79 -0.05
N PRO A 5 9.01 20.95 0.86
CA PRO A 5 7.85 21.31 1.70
C PRO A 5 8.05 22.63 2.44
N ALA A 6 9.27 22.88 2.93
CA ALA A 6 9.62 24.15 3.57
C ALA A 6 9.56 25.35 2.61
N ASP A 7 9.82 25.16 1.31
CA ASP A 7 9.68 26.24 0.31
C ASP A 7 8.20 26.57 0.05
N VAL A 8 7.31 25.57 0.14
CA VAL A 8 5.85 25.76 0.03
C VAL A 8 5.32 26.49 1.26
N HIS A 9 5.76 26.09 2.46
CA HIS A 9 5.35 26.71 3.71
C HIS A 9 5.76 28.19 3.81
N ASN A 10 6.96 28.53 3.31
CA ASN A 10 7.51 29.89 3.39
C ASN A 10 7.16 30.78 2.18
N VAL A 11 6.30 30.31 1.27
CA VAL A 11 5.95 31.10 0.08
C VAL A 11 5.06 32.28 0.47
N ALA A 12 5.38 33.47 -0.04
CA ALA A 12 4.59 34.68 0.18
C ALA A 12 4.14 35.27 -1.16
N PHE A 13 2.83 35.45 -1.32
CA PHE A 13 2.25 36.07 -2.52
C PHE A 13 2.04 37.58 -2.33
N SER A 14 2.33 38.36 -3.36
CA SER A 14 2.08 39.81 -3.36
C SER A 14 0.59 40.12 -3.47
N LYS A 15 0.11 41.15 -2.76
CA LYS A 15 -1.29 41.59 -2.86
C LYS A 15 -1.63 42.02 -4.30
N PRO A 16 -2.86 41.76 -4.78
CA PRO A 16 -3.29 42.16 -6.12
C PRO A 16 -3.16 43.67 -6.34
N PRO A 17 -2.77 44.13 -7.54
CA PRO A 17 -2.78 45.55 -7.88
C PRO A 17 -4.17 46.16 -7.67
N ILE A 18 -4.20 47.42 -7.20
CA ILE A 18 -5.44 48.15 -6.87
C ILE A 18 -6.45 48.06 -8.04
N GLY A 19 -7.66 47.60 -7.74
CA GLY A 19 -8.75 47.46 -8.71
C GLY A 19 -8.85 46.08 -9.39
N LYS A 20 -7.95 45.13 -9.09
CA LYS A 20 -8.05 43.74 -9.54
C LYS A 20 -8.43 42.82 -8.37
N ARG A 21 -9.26 41.81 -8.66
CA ARG A 21 -9.62 40.76 -7.68
C ARG A 21 -8.48 39.74 -7.62
N GLY A 22 -8.11 39.34 -6.40
CA GLY A 22 -7.16 38.24 -6.15
C GLY A 22 -7.88 36.95 -5.76
N TYR A 23 -7.08 35.91 -5.51
CA TYR A 23 -7.54 34.70 -4.85
C TYR A 23 -7.88 34.99 -3.38
N ASN A 24 -8.73 34.15 -2.80
CA ASN A 24 -9.06 34.20 -1.38
C ASN A 24 -7.88 33.65 -0.58
N GLU A 25 -7.33 34.44 0.35
CA GLU A 25 -6.15 34.07 1.15
C GLU A 25 -6.40 32.75 1.91
N ASP A 26 -7.56 32.60 2.54
CA ASP A 26 -7.91 31.39 3.31
C ASP A 26 -7.96 30.12 2.45
N GLU A 27 -8.47 30.23 1.21
CA GLU A 27 -8.54 29.09 0.29
C GLU A 27 -7.18 28.73 -0.29
N VAL A 28 -6.31 29.73 -0.48
CA VAL A 28 -4.94 29.53 -0.94
C VAL A 28 -4.11 28.87 0.16
N ASP A 29 -4.22 29.33 1.40
CA ASP A 29 -3.50 28.74 2.53
C ASP A 29 -3.91 27.27 2.76
N ALA A 30 -5.22 26.97 2.74
CA ALA A 30 -5.70 25.59 2.85
C ALA A 30 -5.22 24.68 1.70
N PHE A 31 -5.06 25.24 0.49
CA PHE A 31 -4.50 24.51 -0.64
C PHE A 31 -2.99 24.27 -0.48
N LEU A 32 -2.24 25.26 0.02
CA LEU A 32 -0.81 25.12 0.30
C LEU A 32 -0.54 24.07 1.37
N ASP A 33 -1.36 23.99 2.43
CA ASP A 33 -1.27 22.93 3.44
C ASP A 33 -1.43 21.53 2.81
N LEU A 34 -2.38 21.38 1.88
CA LEU A 34 -2.59 20.11 1.17
C LEU A 34 -1.40 19.77 0.26
N VAL A 35 -0.83 20.77 -0.41
CA VAL A 35 0.36 20.60 -1.26
C VAL A 35 1.59 20.25 -0.43
N GLU A 36 1.79 20.90 0.72
CA GLU A 36 2.91 20.61 1.64
C GLU A 36 2.86 19.16 2.16
N ASN A 37 1.67 18.73 2.59
CA ASN A 37 1.45 17.37 3.07
C ASN A 37 1.69 16.32 1.98
N GLU A 38 1.15 16.52 0.77
CA GLU A 38 1.33 15.57 -0.33
C GLU A 38 2.78 15.56 -0.84
N LEU A 39 3.46 16.71 -0.85
CA LEU A 39 4.87 16.79 -1.22
C LEU A 39 5.75 16.04 -0.21
N THR A 40 5.45 16.15 1.09
CA THR A 40 6.14 15.39 2.15
C THR A 40 5.95 13.89 1.93
N ARG A 41 4.70 13.45 1.74
CA ARG A 41 4.36 12.06 1.46
C ARG A 41 5.07 11.51 0.22
N LEU A 42 5.08 12.27 -0.88
CA LEU A 42 5.74 11.85 -2.13
C LEU A 42 7.26 11.74 -1.96
N ILE A 43 7.88 12.61 -1.16
CA ILE A 43 9.32 12.53 -0.87
C ILE A 43 9.63 11.29 -0.05
N GLU A 44 8.84 11.00 1.00
CA GLU A 44 8.97 9.78 1.81
C GLU A 44 8.79 8.53 0.94
N GLU A 45 7.72 8.46 0.15
CA GLU A 45 7.45 7.33 -0.75
C GLU A 45 8.56 7.16 -1.79
N ASN A 46 9.09 8.25 -2.37
CA ASN A 46 10.21 8.16 -3.30
C ASN A 46 11.48 7.64 -2.61
N SER A 47 11.70 8.00 -1.35
CA SER A 47 12.83 7.53 -0.56
C SER A 47 12.71 6.03 -0.24
N ASP A 48 11.53 5.57 0.14
CA ASP A 48 11.25 4.15 0.42
C ASP A 48 11.35 3.30 -0.84
N LEU A 49 10.80 3.78 -1.96
CA LEU A 49 10.92 3.11 -3.26
C LEU A 49 12.38 3.00 -3.71
N ARG A 50 13.19 4.06 -3.52
CA ARG A 50 14.62 4.02 -3.83
C ARG A 50 15.37 3.03 -2.95
N GLN A 51 15.05 2.95 -1.66
CA GLN A 51 15.62 1.94 -0.76
C GLN A 51 15.27 0.53 -1.22
N ARG A 52 14.00 0.28 -1.54
CA ARG A 52 13.54 -1.02 -2.01
C ARG A 52 14.16 -1.44 -3.34
N VAL A 53 14.35 -0.51 -4.27
CA VAL A 53 15.08 -0.79 -5.51
C VAL A 53 16.53 -1.15 -5.21
N SER A 54 17.20 -0.42 -4.29
CA SER A 54 18.56 -0.74 -3.87
C SER A 54 18.66 -2.12 -3.20
N GLU A 55 17.69 -2.51 -2.38
CA GLU A 55 17.63 -3.84 -1.76
C GLU A 55 17.43 -4.93 -2.80
N LEU A 56 16.49 -4.76 -3.72
CA LEU A 56 16.25 -5.70 -4.82
C LEU A 56 17.47 -5.81 -5.74
N ASP A 57 18.18 -4.72 -6.01
CA ASP A 57 19.42 -4.74 -6.78
C ASP A 57 20.52 -5.52 -6.04
N GLN A 58 20.59 -5.43 -4.70
CA GLN A 58 21.52 -6.23 -3.89
C GLN A 58 21.12 -7.71 -3.84
N GLU A 59 19.83 -8.02 -3.75
CA GLU A 59 19.30 -9.38 -3.84
C GLU A 59 19.55 -9.98 -5.22
N LEU A 60 19.35 -9.23 -6.29
CA LEU A 60 19.67 -9.65 -7.67
C LEU A 60 21.17 -9.79 -7.88
N ALA A 61 21.98 -8.89 -7.31
CA ALA A 61 23.44 -9.01 -7.36
C ALA A 61 23.93 -10.24 -6.60
N SER A 62 23.36 -10.54 -5.43
CA SER A 62 23.69 -11.75 -4.66
C SER A 62 23.15 -13.02 -5.31
N ALA A 63 21.96 -12.99 -5.92
CA ALA A 63 21.41 -14.09 -6.71
C ALA A 63 22.19 -14.31 -8.02
N ARG A 64 22.73 -13.25 -8.64
CA ARG A 64 23.63 -13.34 -9.80
C ARG A 64 25.03 -13.78 -9.41
N ALA A 65 25.52 -13.41 -8.23
CA ALA A 65 26.76 -13.93 -7.66
C ALA A 65 26.61 -15.41 -7.23
N GLY A 66 25.42 -15.82 -6.78
CA GLY A 66 25.05 -17.21 -6.51
C GLY A 66 24.63 -18.01 -7.75
N GLY A 67 24.28 -17.33 -8.83
CA GLY A 67 23.83 -17.86 -10.11
C GLY A 67 24.92 -17.73 -11.18
N GLY A 68 25.93 -18.59 -11.11
CA GLY A 68 26.81 -18.86 -12.25
C GLY A 68 27.99 -17.92 -12.42
N VAL A 69 28.82 -17.79 -11.38
CA VAL A 69 30.25 -18.01 -11.59
C VAL A 69 30.61 -19.30 -10.87
N PRO A 70 31.30 -20.26 -11.49
CA PRO A 70 31.95 -21.28 -10.69
C PRO A 70 32.78 -20.52 -9.67
N GLN A 71 32.57 -20.82 -8.39
CA GLN A 71 33.59 -20.63 -7.38
C GLN A 71 34.94 -20.84 -8.06
N PRO A 72 35.96 -19.95 -7.90
CA PRO A 72 37.29 -20.49 -7.87
C PRO A 72 37.24 -21.45 -6.69
N THR A 73 36.91 -22.70 -7.00
CA THR A 73 37.33 -23.85 -6.25
C THR A 73 38.83 -23.60 -6.22
N GLN A 74 39.29 -22.96 -5.14
CA GLN A 74 40.66 -23.11 -4.72
C GLN A 74 40.83 -24.60 -4.76
N ALA A 75 41.65 -25.00 -5.73
CA ALA A 75 41.77 -26.35 -6.18
C ALA A 75 41.78 -27.22 -4.94
N ILE A 76 40.78 -28.10 -4.81
CA ILE A 76 41.05 -29.36 -4.16
C ILE A 76 42.30 -29.81 -4.92
N PRO A 77 43.47 -29.90 -4.26
CA PRO A 77 44.66 -30.37 -4.92
C PRO A 77 44.22 -31.66 -5.59
N LEU A 78 44.40 -31.74 -6.91
CA LEU A 78 44.39 -33.02 -7.59
C LEU A 78 45.10 -33.96 -6.62
N TYR A 79 44.40 -34.99 -6.16
CA TYR A 79 45.05 -36.11 -5.51
C TYR A 79 46.01 -36.63 -6.57
N GLN A 80 47.21 -36.07 -6.55
CA GLN A 80 48.35 -36.62 -7.22
C GLN A 80 48.43 -38.01 -6.62
N PRO A 81 48.28 -39.08 -7.41
CA PRO A 81 48.47 -40.41 -6.88
C PRO A 81 49.81 -40.34 -6.17
N GLU A 82 49.77 -40.52 -4.85
CA GLU A 82 50.96 -40.77 -4.06
C GLU A 82 51.71 -41.82 -4.87
N PRO A 83 52.96 -41.54 -5.30
CA PRO A 83 53.69 -42.46 -6.14
C PRO A 83 53.65 -43.79 -5.40
N GLU A 84 53.01 -44.76 -6.06
CA GLU A 84 53.13 -46.17 -5.73
C GLU A 84 54.59 -46.37 -5.33
N PRO A 85 54.89 -46.88 -4.12
CA PRO A 85 56.25 -46.95 -3.63
C PRO A 85 57.08 -47.58 -4.74
N GLU A 86 58.02 -46.82 -5.31
CA GLU A 86 58.96 -47.36 -6.26
C GLU A 86 59.46 -48.65 -5.61
N PRO A 87 59.33 -49.81 -6.26
CA PRO A 87 59.96 -51.00 -5.76
C PRO A 87 61.42 -50.63 -5.64
N ALA A 88 61.91 -50.56 -4.39
CA ALA A 88 63.30 -50.32 -4.09
C ALA A 88 64.14 -51.13 -5.09
N PRO A 89 65.17 -50.54 -5.70
CA PRO A 89 65.95 -51.20 -6.73
C PRO A 89 66.34 -52.56 -6.19
N ALA A 90 65.84 -53.59 -6.87
CA ALA A 90 66.21 -54.96 -6.60
C ALA A 90 67.73 -54.98 -6.46
N PRO A 91 68.30 -55.51 -5.36
CA PRO A 91 69.72 -55.63 -5.22
C PRO A 91 70.25 -56.38 -6.45
N ALA A 92 71.29 -55.81 -7.06
CA ALA A 92 71.97 -56.38 -8.21
C ALA A 92 72.10 -57.92 -8.06
N PRO A 93 71.77 -58.70 -9.09
CA PRO A 93 72.00 -60.14 -9.06
C PRO A 93 73.51 -60.37 -8.86
N GLN A 94 73.87 -60.78 -7.64
CA GLN A 94 75.15 -61.45 -7.41
C GLN A 94 75.14 -62.72 -8.27
N PRO A 95 76.30 -63.15 -8.81
CA PRO A 95 76.37 -64.36 -9.59
C PRO A 95 75.98 -65.54 -8.71
N ALA A 96 74.82 -66.15 -8.98
CA ALA A 96 74.48 -67.43 -8.38
C ALA A 96 75.50 -68.48 -8.87
N PRO A 97 76.07 -69.30 -7.98
CA PRO A 97 76.96 -70.39 -8.34
C PRO A 97 76.23 -71.42 -9.20
N ALA A 98 77.01 -72.13 -10.02
CA ALA A 98 76.57 -73.29 -10.80
C ALA A 98 75.75 -74.31 -9.97
N PRO A 99 74.81 -75.04 -10.61
CA PRO A 99 73.91 -75.95 -9.93
C PRO A 99 74.66 -77.15 -9.34
N SER A 100 74.49 -77.38 -8.04
CA SER A 100 74.86 -78.64 -7.38
C SER A 100 73.57 -79.45 -7.16
N PRO A 101 73.47 -80.69 -7.66
CA PRO A 101 72.27 -81.50 -7.51
C PRO A 101 72.34 -82.28 -6.20
N SER A 102 71.38 -82.02 -5.31
CA SER A 102 70.68 -83.04 -4.51
C SER A 102 69.82 -82.33 -3.46
N VAL A 103 68.68 -81.78 -3.91
CA VAL A 103 67.58 -81.55 -2.96
C VAL A 103 67.11 -82.95 -2.58
N SER A 104 67.25 -83.32 -1.32
CA SER A 104 66.66 -84.57 -0.86
C SER A 104 65.14 -84.46 -1.02
N GLU A 105 64.52 -85.51 -1.54
CA GLU A 105 63.09 -85.63 -1.84
C GLU A 105 62.22 -85.16 -0.64
N GLU A 106 62.74 -85.35 0.56
CA GLU A 106 62.12 -84.97 1.83
C GLU A 106 62.07 -83.45 2.12
N GLN A 107 63.02 -82.65 1.60
CA GLN A 107 62.97 -81.19 1.69
C GLN A 107 61.97 -80.58 0.70
N ALA A 108 61.84 -81.15 -0.49
CA ALA A 108 60.83 -80.74 -1.47
C ALA A 108 59.39 -81.02 -0.96
N ILE A 109 59.18 -82.16 -0.29
CA ILE A 109 57.88 -82.50 0.32
C ILE A 109 57.53 -81.54 1.47
N LYS A 110 58.51 -81.16 2.31
CA LYS A 110 58.30 -80.17 3.38
C LYS A 110 57.96 -78.79 2.83
N ALA A 111 58.64 -78.34 1.76
CA ALA A 111 58.34 -77.06 1.10
C ALA A 111 56.94 -77.05 0.44
N ALA A 112 56.55 -78.13 -0.25
CA ALA A 112 55.23 -78.25 -0.85
C ALA A 112 54.10 -78.21 0.19
N ARG A 113 54.30 -78.84 1.35
CA ARG A 113 53.33 -78.84 2.46
C ARG A 113 53.17 -77.45 3.09
N VAL A 114 54.25 -76.67 3.20
CA VAL A 114 54.22 -75.28 3.65
C VAL A 114 53.53 -74.36 2.62
N LEU A 115 53.78 -74.57 1.32
CA LEU A 115 53.09 -73.85 0.24
C LEU A 115 51.59 -74.12 0.25
N SER A 116 51.18 -75.37 0.44
CA SER A 116 49.77 -75.75 0.57
C SER A 116 49.12 -75.11 1.79
N LEU A 117 49.80 -75.08 2.95
CA LEU A 117 49.29 -74.39 4.13
C LEU A 117 49.18 -72.87 3.88
N ALA A 118 50.15 -72.29 3.20
CA ALA A 118 50.13 -70.87 2.84
C ALA A 118 48.98 -70.55 1.86
N GLN A 119 48.74 -71.39 0.86
CA GLN A 119 47.61 -71.26 -0.07
C GLN A 119 46.26 -71.40 0.67
N ASP A 120 46.10 -72.39 1.54
CA ASP A 120 44.89 -72.55 2.35
C ASP A 120 44.64 -71.32 3.25
N THR A 121 45.70 -70.74 3.82
CA THR A 121 45.57 -69.51 4.61
C THR A 121 45.24 -68.29 3.76
N ALA A 122 45.81 -68.18 2.56
CA ALA A 122 45.51 -67.10 1.63
C ALA A 122 44.05 -67.17 1.16
N ASP A 123 43.58 -68.35 0.77
CA ASP A 123 42.21 -68.57 0.33
C ASP A 123 41.20 -68.23 1.44
N ARG A 124 41.47 -68.67 2.68
CA ARG A 124 40.67 -68.31 3.85
C ARG A 124 40.64 -66.80 4.09
N LEU A 125 41.79 -66.13 4.08
CA LEU A 125 41.86 -64.68 4.28
C LEU A 125 41.12 -63.91 3.18
N THR A 126 41.24 -64.34 1.92
CA THR A 126 40.44 -63.74 0.84
C THR A 126 38.95 -64.01 0.99
N GLY A 127 38.56 -65.19 1.49
CA GLY A 127 37.17 -65.52 1.77
C GLY A 127 36.57 -64.64 2.88
N THR A 128 37.30 -64.45 3.98
CA THR A 128 36.86 -63.58 5.09
C THR A 128 36.84 -62.13 4.67
N ALA A 129 37.85 -61.64 3.96
CA ALA A 129 37.89 -60.26 3.47
C ALA A 129 36.73 -59.96 2.49
N LYS A 130 36.40 -60.89 1.59
CA LYS A 130 35.23 -60.76 0.71
C LYS A 130 33.93 -60.73 1.50
N ALA A 131 33.75 -61.64 2.45
CA ALA A 131 32.55 -61.68 3.28
C ALA A 131 32.37 -60.41 4.12
N GLU A 132 33.46 -59.87 4.67
CA GLU A 132 33.45 -58.60 5.39
C GLU A 132 33.13 -57.42 4.46
N ALA A 133 33.70 -57.38 3.26
CA ALA A 133 33.41 -56.35 2.27
C ALA A 133 31.93 -56.39 1.82
N ASP A 134 31.40 -57.57 1.53
CA ASP A 134 30.00 -57.74 1.15
C ASP A 134 29.05 -57.30 2.27
N LYS A 135 29.40 -57.62 3.53
CA LYS A 135 28.65 -57.16 4.70
C LYS A 135 28.68 -55.64 4.82
N LEU A 136 29.85 -55.01 4.70
CA LEU A 136 29.97 -53.55 4.77
C LEU A 136 29.17 -52.86 3.65
N LEU A 137 29.17 -53.41 2.44
CA LEU A 137 28.36 -52.90 1.34
C LEU A 137 26.86 -53.06 1.60
N ALA A 138 26.43 -54.17 2.20
CA ALA A 138 25.04 -54.39 2.58
C ALA A 138 24.60 -53.39 3.68
N ASP A 139 25.42 -53.22 4.72
CA ASP A 139 25.16 -52.28 5.81
C ASP A 139 25.14 -50.82 5.30
N ALA A 140 26.09 -50.45 4.43
CA ALA A 140 26.13 -49.12 3.83
C ALA A 140 24.89 -48.84 2.95
N ARG A 141 24.43 -49.84 2.18
CA ARG A 141 23.20 -49.73 1.37
C ARG A 141 21.97 -49.58 2.26
N ALA A 142 21.84 -50.40 3.30
CA ALA A 142 20.71 -50.32 4.24
C ALA A 142 20.65 -48.94 4.94
N ASN A 143 21.81 -48.42 5.37
CA ASN A 143 21.90 -47.09 5.96
C ASN A 143 21.52 -45.98 4.96
N ALA A 144 21.98 -46.09 3.70
CA ALA A 144 21.63 -45.14 2.65
C ALA A 144 20.12 -45.13 2.37
N ASP A 145 19.50 -46.32 2.29
CA ASP A 145 18.06 -46.46 2.07
C ASP A 145 17.26 -45.88 3.24
N GLN A 146 17.72 -46.08 4.48
CA GLN A 146 17.10 -45.50 5.66
C GLN A 146 17.16 -43.96 5.61
N ILE A 147 18.33 -43.37 5.35
CA ILE A 147 18.50 -41.92 5.24
C ILE A 147 17.60 -41.35 4.14
N LEU A 148 17.53 -42.01 2.97
CA LEU A 148 16.67 -41.57 1.88
C LEU A 148 15.18 -41.67 2.24
N SER A 149 14.76 -42.70 2.97
CA SER A 149 13.37 -42.83 3.43
C SER A 149 12.99 -41.75 4.43
N GLU A 150 13.88 -41.44 5.38
CA GLU A 150 13.68 -40.40 6.39
C GLU A 150 13.70 -39.00 5.76
N ALA A 151 14.63 -38.74 4.85
CA ALA A 151 14.68 -37.50 4.08
C ALA A 151 13.42 -37.30 3.21
N ARG A 152 12.91 -38.36 2.58
CA ARG A 152 11.64 -38.29 1.84
C ARG A 152 10.45 -38.03 2.75
N HIS A 153 10.37 -38.72 3.88
CA HIS A 153 9.26 -38.56 4.82
C HIS A 153 9.22 -37.14 5.42
N THR A 154 10.37 -36.61 5.81
CA THR A 154 10.50 -35.24 6.31
C THR A 154 10.18 -34.21 5.23
N ALA A 155 10.64 -34.42 3.99
CA ALA A 155 10.27 -33.57 2.85
C ALA A 155 8.76 -33.59 2.57
N GLU A 156 8.12 -34.76 2.56
CA GLU A 156 6.68 -34.89 2.35
C GLU A 156 5.88 -34.18 3.46
N THR A 157 6.29 -34.36 4.72
CA THR A 157 5.64 -33.72 5.87
C THR A 157 5.78 -32.20 5.82
N THR A 158 6.97 -31.69 5.55
CA THR A 158 7.19 -30.23 5.44
C THR A 158 6.40 -29.62 4.29
N VAL A 159 6.30 -30.30 3.15
CA VAL A 159 5.47 -29.86 2.02
C VAL A 159 3.98 -29.90 2.37
N ALA A 160 3.51 -30.93 3.07
CA ALA A 160 2.12 -31.02 3.52
C ALA A 160 1.77 -29.91 4.51
N ASP A 161 2.62 -29.68 5.51
CA ASP A 161 2.45 -28.61 6.49
C ASP A 161 2.46 -27.23 5.84
N ALA A 162 3.37 -26.99 4.90
CA ALA A 162 3.45 -25.73 4.17
C ALA A 162 2.20 -25.48 3.32
N LYS A 163 1.69 -26.52 2.64
CA LYS A 163 0.44 -26.44 1.87
C LYS A 163 -0.75 -26.15 2.77
N GLN A 164 -0.90 -26.88 3.87
CA GLN A 164 -2.00 -26.68 4.82
C GLN A 164 -1.99 -25.27 5.42
N ARG A 165 -0.82 -24.75 5.81
CA ARG A 165 -0.69 -23.39 6.32
C ARG A 165 -1.03 -22.34 5.27
N SER A 166 -0.61 -22.56 4.02
CA SER A 166 -0.94 -21.68 2.90
C SER A 166 -2.45 -21.65 2.63
N GLU A 167 -3.09 -22.82 2.56
CA GLU A 167 -4.54 -22.94 2.36
C GLU A 167 -5.34 -22.27 3.49
N ALA A 168 -4.92 -22.46 4.74
CA ALA A 168 -5.53 -21.79 5.89
C ALA A 168 -5.38 -20.27 5.82
N MET A 169 -4.19 -19.76 5.47
CA MET A 169 -3.96 -18.33 5.29
C MET A 169 -4.80 -17.73 4.17
N LEU A 170 -4.98 -18.46 3.05
CA LEU A 170 -5.84 -18.02 1.96
C LEU A 170 -7.31 -17.98 2.38
N ALA A 171 -7.80 -18.98 3.12
CA ALA A 171 -9.17 -19.00 3.63
C ALA A 171 -9.44 -17.87 4.64
N ASP A 172 -8.49 -17.61 5.54
CA ASP A 172 -8.55 -16.49 6.48
C ASP A 172 -8.55 -15.14 5.76
N ALA A 173 -7.69 -14.97 4.76
CA ALA A 173 -7.62 -13.76 3.96
C ALA A 173 -8.92 -13.51 3.18
N GLN A 174 -9.50 -14.56 2.58
CA GLN A 174 -10.79 -14.49 1.90
C GLN A 174 -11.91 -14.07 2.86
N THR A 175 -11.99 -14.72 4.03
CA THR A 175 -13.01 -14.39 5.04
C THR A 175 -12.88 -12.94 5.52
N ARG A 176 -11.65 -12.48 5.80
CA ARG A 176 -11.39 -11.08 6.17
C ARG A 176 -11.76 -10.10 5.06
N SER A 177 -11.46 -10.43 3.81
CA SER A 177 -11.83 -9.61 2.66
C SER A 177 -13.35 -9.52 2.50
N GLU A 178 -14.07 -10.64 2.59
CA GLU A 178 -15.52 -10.68 2.46
C GLU A 178 -16.20 -9.88 3.57
N THR A 179 -15.76 -10.06 4.82
CA THR A 179 -16.27 -9.30 5.96
C THR A 179 -15.99 -7.81 5.83
N GLN A 180 -14.81 -7.42 5.37
CA GLN A 180 -14.48 -6.01 5.12
C GLN A 180 -15.36 -5.41 4.00
N LEU A 181 -15.57 -6.14 2.90
CA LEU A 181 -16.45 -5.71 1.82
C LEU A 181 -17.88 -5.53 2.31
N ARG A 182 -18.39 -6.47 3.08
CA ARG A 182 -19.73 -6.40 3.66
C ARG A 182 -19.88 -5.19 4.59
N GLN A 183 -18.90 -4.94 5.46
CA GLN A 183 -18.89 -3.76 6.33
C GLN A 183 -18.81 -2.45 5.54
N ALA A 184 -18.03 -2.41 4.46
CA ALA A 184 -17.94 -1.23 3.60
C ALA A 184 -19.27 -0.96 2.88
N GLN A 185 -19.93 -2.02 2.38
CA GLN A 185 -21.25 -1.93 1.76
C GLN A 185 -22.31 -1.45 2.76
N GLU A 186 -22.39 -2.06 3.94
CA GLU A 186 -23.33 -1.65 5.00
C GLU A 186 -23.14 -0.16 5.39
N LYS A 187 -21.89 0.31 5.47
CA LYS A 187 -21.58 1.73 5.73
C LYS A 187 -21.99 2.64 4.57
N ALA A 188 -21.77 2.23 3.33
CA ALA A 188 -22.15 3.00 2.15
C ALA A 188 -23.68 3.15 2.07
N ASP A 189 -24.40 2.05 2.27
CA ASP A 189 -25.88 2.04 2.27
C ASP A 189 -26.44 2.92 3.41
N ALA A 190 -25.84 2.84 4.61
CA ALA A 190 -26.22 3.68 5.73
C ALA A 190 -25.98 5.18 5.46
N LEU A 191 -24.84 5.52 4.84
CA LEU A 191 -24.52 6.89 4.47
C LEU A 191 -25.49 7.42 3.40
N GLN A 192 -25.82 6.60 2.40
CA GLN A 192 -26.80 6.95 1.38
C GLN A 192 -28.18 7.20 1.99
N ALA A 193 -28.65 6.29 2.85
CA ALA A 193 -29.93 6.45 3.55
C ALA A 193 -29.96 7.69 4.46
N ASP A 194 -28.83 8.08 5.06
CA ASP A 194 -28.72 9.31 5.84
C ASP A 194 -28.75 10.56 4.96
N ALA A 195 -28.05 10.54 3.82
CA ALA A 195 -28.07 11.62 2.84
C ALA A 195 -29.47 11.84 2.25
N GLU A 196 -30.18 10.76 1.89
CA GLU A 196 -31.55 10.81 1.37
C GLU A 196 -32.55 11.36 2.40
N ARG A 197 -32.41 10.96 3.68
CA ARG A 197 -33.22 11.51 4.78
C ARG A 197 -32.98 13.01 4.95
N LYS A 198 -31.73 13.44 5.06
CA LYS A 198 -31.37 14.86 5.17
C LYS A 198 -31.84 15.66 3.96
N HIS A 199 -31.70 15.11 2.76
CA HIS A 199 -32.18 15.75 1.54
C HIS A 199 -33.69 15.97 1.58
N SER A 200 -34.44 14.94 1.96
CA SER A 200 -35.90 15.00 2.07
C SER A 200 -36.35 16.02 3.12
N GLU A 201 -35.68 16.06 4.28
CA GLU A 201 -35.93 17.04 5.33
C GLU A 201 -35.66 18.48 4.85
N ILE A 202 -34.48 18.73 4.26
CA ILE A 202 -34.11 20.05 3.74
C ILE A 202 -35.10 20.49 2.67
N MET A 203 -35.42 19.63 1.70
CA MET A 203 -36.40 19.95 0.65
C MET A 203 -37.78 20.20 1.24
N GLY A 204 -38.18 19.46 2.27
CA GLY A 204 -39.40 19.71 3.02
C GLY A 204 -39.42 21.13 3.60
N THR A 205 -38.35 21.55 4.27
CA THR A 205 -38.25 22.89 4.85
C THR A 205 -38.23 24.00 3.79
N ILE A 206 -37.51 23.81 2.68
CA ILE A 206 -37.46 24.77 1.57
C ILE A 206 -38.85 24.93 0.95
N ASN A 207 -39.59 23.83 0.73
CA ASN A 207 -40.94 23.88 0.18
C ASN A 207 -41.92 24.58 1.14
N GLN A 208 -41.80 24.36 2.45
CA GLN A 208 -42.59 25.10 3.44
C GLN A 208 -42.29 26.59 3.41
N GLN A 209 -41.00 26.97 3.42
CA GLN A 209 -40.59 28.38 3.34
C GLN A 209 -41.08 29.04 2.06
N ARG A 210 -40.95 28.36 0.92
CA ARG A 210 -41.48 28.80 -0.37
C ARG A 210 -42.97 29.08 -0.30
N THR A 211 -43.75 28.14 0.26
CA THR A 211 -45.20 28.28 0.39
C THR A 211 -45.59 29.49 1.26
N VAL A 212 -44.86 29.71 2.37
CA VAL A 212 -45.07 30.88 3.25
C VAL A 212 -44.74 32.18 2.54
N LEU A 213 -43.64 32.23 1.79
CA LEU A 213 -43.23 33.41 1.03
C LEU A 213 -44.21 33.72 -0.11
N GLU A 214 -44.69 32.69 -0.83
CA GLU A 214 -45.72 32.82 -1.87
C GLU A 214 -47.03 33.38 -1.27
N GLY A 215 -47.46 32.88 -0.11
CA GLY A 215 -48.63 33.40 0.60
C GLY A 215 -48.49 34.86 1.03
N ARG A 216 -47.32 35.25 1.57
CA ARG A 216 -47.04 36.66 1.90
C ARG A 216 -47.05 37.56 0.67
N LEU A 217 -46.49 37.09 -0.45
CA LEU A 217 -46.49 37.83 -1.71
C LEU A 217 -47.92 38.11 -2.19
N GLU A 218 -48.83 37.14 -2.07
CA GLU A 218 -50.23 37.31 -2.43
C GLU A 218 -50.98 38.28 -1.50
N GLN A 219 -50.71 38.22 -0.19
CA GLN A 219 -51.22 39.21 0.77
C GLN A 219 -50.75 40.63 0.44
N LEU A 220 -49.45 40.81 0.15
CA LEU A 220 -48.88 42.10 -0.26
C LEU A 220 -49.52 42.63 -1.54
N ARG A 221 -49.74 41.78 -2.55
CA ARG A 221 -50.43 42.16 -3.80
C ARG A 221 -51.88 42.60 -3.56
N THR A 222 -52.57 41.93 -2.64
CA THR A 222 -53.95 42.28 -2.26
C THR A 222 -53.97 43.62 -1.52
N PHE A 223 -53.10 43.79 -0.54
CA PHE A 223 -52.93 45.05 0.20
C PHE A 223 -52.60 46.21 -0.74
N GLU A 224 -51.70 46.02 -1.70
CA GLU A 224 -51.37 47.04 -2.69
C GLU A 224 -52.59 47.43 -3.54
N ARG A 225 -53.37 46.46 -4.01
CA ARG A 225 -54.58 46.71 -4.80
C ARG A 225 -55.62 47.49 -4.00
N GLU A 226 -55.87 47.09 -2.76
CA GLU A 226 -56.78 47.80 -1.86
C GLU A 226 -56.28 49.21 -1.54
N TYR A 227 -54.99 49.36 -1.23
CA TYR A 227 -54.39 50.66 -0.94
C TYR A 227 -54.49 51.61 -2.13
N ARG A 228 -54.15 51.15 -3.35
CA ARG A 228 -54.32 51.94 -4.58
C ARG A 228 -55.77 52.35 -4.80
N THR A 229 -56.72 51.44 -4.54
CA THR A 229 -58.15 51.75 -4.68
C THR A 229 -58.59 52.80 -3.66
N ARG A 230 -58.25 52.63 -2.38
CA ARG A 230 -58.57 53.58 -1.30
C ARG A 230 -57.93 54.95 -1.54
N LEU A 231 -56.66 54.98 -1.97
CA LEU A 231 -55.96 56.21 -2.31
C LEU A 231 -56.63 56.94 -3.48
N LYS A 232 -57.02 56.20 -4.53
CA LYS A 232 -57.75 56.77 -5.66
C LYS A 232 -59.09 57.38 -5.20
N THR A 233 -59.89 56.64 -4.46
CA THR A 233 -61.18 57.14 -3.95
C THR A 233 -61.00 58.35 -3.03
N TYR A 234 -59.97 58.36 -2.18
CA TYR A 234 -59.66 59.50 -1.32
C TYR A 234 -59.28 60.75 -2.13
N LEU A 235 -58.42 60.61 -3.14
CA LEU A 235 -58.03 61.73 -4.00
C LEU A 235 -59.21 62.24 -4.84
N GLU A 236 -60.05 61.36 -5.38
CA GLU A 236 -61.28 61.73 -6.10
C GLU A 236 -62.23 62.52 -5.18
N SER A 237 -62.45 62.05 -3.95
CA SER A 237 -63.26 62.76 -2.95
C SER A 237 -62.68 64.13 -2.58
N GLN A 238 -61.35 64.24 -2.38
CA GLN A 238 -60.71 65.53 -2.10
C GLN A 238 -60.85 66.51 -3.28
N LEU A 239 -60.74 66.03 -4.51
CA LEU A 239 -60.94 66.85 -5.70
C LEU A 239 -62.40 67.31 -5.83
N GLU A 240 -63.36 66.45 -5.51
CA GLU A 240 -64.79 66.81 -5.50
C GLU A 240 -65.11 67.86 -4.44
N GLU A 241 -64.59 67.72 -3.21
CA GLU A 241 -64.73 68.74 -2.16
C GLU A 241 -64.13 70.09 -2.57
N LEU A 242 -62.97 70.08 -3.24
CA LEU A 242 -62.36 71.30 -3.78
C LEU A 242 -63.20 71.89 -4.93
N GLY A 243 -63.81 71.06 -5.78
CA GLY A 243 -64.75 71.50 -6.81
C GLY A 243 -66.00 72.14 -6.21
N GLN A 244 -66.57 71.55 -5.16
CA GLN A 244 -67.73 72.09 -4.45
C GLN A 244 -67.39 73.39 -3.71
N ARG A 245 -66.22 73.47 -3.06
CA ARG A 245 -65.73 74.71 -2.42
C ARG A 245 -65.35 75.79 -3.42
N GLY A 246 -64.81 75.43 -4.58
CA GLY A 246 -64.57 76.35 -5.69
C GLY A 246 -65.87 76.85 -6.36
N SER A 247 -66.94 76.04 -6.30
CA SER A 247 -68.28 76.43 -6.72
C SER A 247 -69.02 77.30 -5.69
N ALA A 248 -68.49 77.43 -4.48
CA ALA A 248 -68.97 78.35 -3.46
C ALA A 248 -68.12 79.63 -3.43
N ALA A 249 -67.93 80.27 -4.59
CA ALA A 249 -67.55 81.67 -4.62
C ALA A 249 -68.78 82.50 -4.18
N PRO A 250 -68.71 83.29 -3.09
CA PRO A 250 -69.73 84.28 -2.80
C PRO A 250 -69.73 85.30 -3.95
N VAL A 251 -70.90 85.59 -4.52
CA VAL A 251 -71.05 86.78 -5.35
C VAL A 251 -70.74 88.01 -4.48
N ASP A 252 -69.82 88.81 -5.00
CA ASP A 252 -69.24 90.01 -4.42
C ASP A 252 -70.31 90.94 -3.81
N SER A 253 -70.23 91.18 -2.50
CA SER A 253 -70.86 92.32 -1.84
C SER A 253 -69.74 93.08 -1.15
N GLY A 254 -69.25 94.09 -1.86
CA GLY A 254 -68.05 94.83 -1.51
C GLY A 254 -68.17 95.70 -0.26
N ALA A 255 -66.97 96.10 0.16
CA ALA A 255 -66.61 97.24 1.01
C ALA A 255 -66.84 97.08 2.53
N ALA A 256 -65.73 96.90 3.27
CA ALA A 256 -64.94 98.02 3.81
C ALA A 256 -64.16 97.59 5.07
N THR A 257 -62.83 97.72 4.99
CA THR A 257 -61.88 98.20 6.03
C THR A 257 -62.06 97.79 7.49
N ASP A 258 -61.04 97.12 8.03
CA ASP A 258 -60.03 97.61 9.00
C ASP A 258 -59.48 96.35 9.71
N GLY A 259 -58.19 96.05 9.90
CA GLY A 259 -57.08 96.88 10.30
C GLY A 259 -56.19 96.02 11.24
N GLY A 260 -54.98 95.67 10.79
CA GLY A 260 -53.82 95.53 11.68
C GLY A 260 -53.48 94.17 12.34
N ALA A 261 -52.17 93.88 12.26
CA ALA A 261 -51.33 93.22 13.28
C ALA A 261 -51.48 91.68 13.45
N PHE A 262 -50.45 90.85 13.61
CA PHE A 262 -48.99 90.99 13.61
C PHE A 262 -48.42 89.55 13.66
N ASN A 263 -47.29 89.31 13.01
CA ASN A 263 -46.45 88.11 13.13
C ASN A 263 -46.34 87.58 14.55
N GLN A 264 -46.42 86.25 14.79
CA GLN A 264 -45.35 85.49 15.48
C GLN A 264 -45.62 83.98 15.63
N PHE A 265 -44.52 83.22 15.60
CA PHE A 265 -44.31 81.83 16.06
C PHE A 265 -44.41 80.68 15.05
N ASN A 266 -43.32 80.58 14.27
CA ASN A 266 -42.76 79.32 13.80
C ASN A 266 -41.59 78.91 14.74
N ARG A 267 -41.78 77.80 15.48
CA ARG A 267 -40.79 76.96 16.19
C ARG A 267 -41.49 75.59 16.27
N GLY A 268 -41.15 74.58 15.48
CA GLY A 268 -39.88 73.87 15.48
C GLY A 268 -39.95 72.76 16.52
N ASN A 269 -40.09 71.49 16.09
CA ASN A 269 -39.56 70.37 16.86
C ASN A 269 -39.23 69.18 15.95
N ASN A 270 -38.03 68.65 16.20
CA ASN A 270 -37.53 67.34 15.83
C ASN A 270 -38.47 66.21 16.23
#